data_AF-H1HG86-F1
#
_entry.id   AF-H1HG86-F1
#
_cell.length_a   1.000
_cell.length_b   1.000
_cell.length_c   1.000
_cell.angle_alpha   90.00
_cell.angle_beta   90.00
_cell.angle_gamma   90.00
#
_symmetry.space_group_name_H-M   'P 1'
#
loop_
_entity.id
_entity.type
_entity.pdbx_description
1 polymer ?
#
loop_
_entity_poly.entity_id
_entity_poly.type
_entity_poly.pdbx_seq_one_letter_code
_entity_poly.pdbx_strand_id
1 'polypeptide(L)'
;MKLKIIDRIVEIFFAVITIIIIVFFFLNRRFFEWAFIRHHNILSWYIRPLFIIPIILGALKKSYAIIFVTIFCLFTSMFWFPEPKKVNESVIKFLDFEKNYLTNGWTVDKIFVLLAILLFFLFTLYNLE
;
A
#
# COMPACT_ATOMS: atom_id res chain seq x y z
N MET A 1 24.39 -12.93 -14.27
CA MET A 1 24.34 -13.51 -12.92
C MET A 1 24.29 -12.44 -11.82
N LYS A 2 25.25 -11.50 -11.77
CA LYS A 2 25.30 -10.41 -10.76
C LYS A 2 24.00 -9.56 -10.69
N LEU A 3 23.44 -9.16 -11.83
CA LEU A 3 22.20 -8.36 -11.87
C LEU A 3 20.99 -9.10 -11.24
N LYS A 4 20.87 -10.41 -11.43
CA LYS A 4 19.80 -11.22 -10.81
C LYS A 4 19.97 -11.35 -9.30
N ILE A 5 21.22 -11.42 -8.83
CA ILE A 5 21.53 -11.44 -7.39
C ILE A 5 21.17 -10.09 -6.75
N ILE A 6 21.52 -8.99 -7.41
CA ILE A 6 21.13 -7.64 -6.94
C ILE A 6 19.61 -7.50 -6.93
N ASP A 7 18.92 -7.91 -8.00
CA ASP A 7 17.45 -7.88 -8.07
C ASP A 7 16.83 -8.61 -6.87
N ARG A 8 17.34 -9.81 -6.56
CA ARG A 8 16.90 -10.61 -5.41
C ARG A 8 17.23 -10.00 -4.04
N ILE A 9 18.39 -9.35 -3.90
CA ILE A 9 18.71 -8.68 -2.63
C ILE A 9 17.78 -7.49 -2.42
N VAL A 10 17.55 -6.70 -3.47
CA VAL A 10 16.69 -5.52 -3.43
C VAL A 10 15.23 -5.91 -3.21
N GLU A 11 14.70 -6.93 -3.90
CA GLU A 11 13.32 -7.40 -3.72
C GLU A 11 13.07 -7.81 -2.26
N ILE A 12 13.97 -8.61 -1.68
CA ILE A 12 13.84 -9.12 -0.31
C ILE A 12 13.93 -7.97 0.68
N PHE A 13 14.91 -7.07 0.50
CA PHE A 13 15.07 -5.91 1.37
C PHE A 13 13.81 -5.04 1.40
N PHE A 14 13.28 -4.67 0.23
CA PHE A 14 12.08 -3.82 0.15
C PHE A 14 10.80 -4.54 0.58
N ALA A 15 10.68 -5.86 0.35
CA ALA A 15 9.57 -6.64 0.87
C ALA A 15 9.58 -6.67 2.41
N VAL A 16 10.74 -6.96 3.03
CA VAL A 16 10.89 -7.04 4.48
C VAL A 16 10.62 -5.69 5.14
N ILE A 17 11.21 -4.60 4.64
CA ILE A 17 10.97 -3.27 5.22
C ILE A 17 9.52 -2.80 5.01
N THR A 18 8.86 -3.20 3.92
CA THR A 18 7.42 -2.96 3.71
C THR A 18 6.58 -3.66 4.78
N ILE A 19 6.89 -4.91 5.11
CA ILE A 19 6.19 -5.63 6.18
C ILE A 19 6.45 -4.96 7.52
N ILE A 20 7.71 -4.61 7.83
CA ILE A 20 8.08 -3.95 9.07
C ILE A 20 7.33 -2.62 9.23
N ILE A 21 7.26 -1.79 8.17
CA ILE A 21 6.58 -0.50 8.27
C ILE A 21 5.06 -0.65 8.41
N ILE A 22 4.44 -1.64 7.76
CA ILE A 22 3.00 -1.92 7.93
C ILE A 22 2.73 -2.39 9.36
N VAL A 23 3.52 -3.33 9.88
CA VAL A 23 3.39 -3.80 11.27
C VAL A 23 3.60 -2.65 12.25
N PHE A 24 4.64 -1.85 12.06
CA PHE A 24 4.89 -0.66 12.88
C PHE A 24 3.75 0.35 12.81
N PHE A 25 3.16 0.52 11.63
CA PHE A 25 2.00 1.38 11.41
C PHE A 25 0.79 0.98 12.24
N PHE A 26 0.49 -0.31 12.35
CA PHE A 26 -0.65 -0.78 13.16
C PHE A 26 -0.33 -0.92 14.65
N LEU A 27 0.93 -1.19 15.03
CA LEU A 27 1.30 -1.38 16.44
C LEU A 27 1.60 -0.07 17.17
N ASN A 28 2.04 0.98 16.48
CA ASN A 28 2.41 2.26 17.09
C ASN A 28 1.35 3.33 16.85
N ARG A 29 0.50 3.58 17.85
CA ARG A 29 -0.57 4.59 17.77
C ARG A 29 -0.05 5.99 17.40
N ARG A 30 1.11 6.40 17.91
CA ARG A 30 1.68 7.72 17.61
C ARG A 30 2.08 7.82 16.14
N PHE A 31 2.69 6.78 15.60
CA PHE A 31 3.06 6.73 14.19
C PHE A 31 1.83 6.62 13.28
N PHE A 32 0.84 5.80 13.65
CA PHE A 32 -0.44 5.70 12.97
C PHE A 32 -1.09 7.08 12.81
N GLU A 33 -1.34 7.80 13.91
CA GLU A 33 -1.98 9.12 13.89
C GLU A 33 -1.15 10.14 13.11
N TRP A 34 0.18 10.14 13.30
CA TRP A 34 1.10 11.03 12.58
C TRP A 34 1.06 10.83 11.06
N ALA A 35 0.98 9.58 10.60
CA ALA A 35 0.88 9.25 9.18
C ALA A 35 -0.53 9.54 8.65
N PHE A 36 -1.57 9.28 9.44
CA PHE A 36 -2.96 9.50 9.06
C PHE A 36 -3.30 10.98 8.88
N ILE A 37 -2.80 11.86 9.75
CA ILE A 37 -2.94 13.32 9.59
C ILE A 37 -2.31 13.80 8.28
N ARG A 38 -1.14 13.28 7.90
CA ARG A 38 -0.51 13.58 6.60
C ARG A 38 -1.24 12.99 5.42
N HIS A 39 -1.94 11.87 5.60
CA HIS A 39 -2.73 11.24 4.56
C HIS A 39 -3.89 12.11 4.04
N HIS A 40 -4.31 13.12 4.81
CA HIS A 40 -5.26 14.14 4.37
C HIS A 40 -4.74 14.97 3.19
N ASN A 41 -3.44 14.93 2.92
CA ASN A 41 -2.86 15.60 1.77
C ASN A 41 -3.16 14.85 0.46
N ILE A 42 -4.03 15.42 -0.36
CA ILE A 42 -4.49 14.85 -1.64
C ILE A 42 -3.33 14.66 -2.64
N LEU A 43 -2.21 15.38 -2.49
CA LEU A 43 -1.01 15.13 -3.31
C LEU A 43 -0.52 13.69 -3.16
N SER A 44 -0.62 13.12 -1.95
CA SER A 44 -0.31 11.70 -1.73
C SER A 44 -1.23 10.79 -2.54
N TRP A 45 -2.47 11.21 -2.80
CA TRP A 45 -3.45 10.41 -3.56
C TRP A 45 -3.16 10.48 -5.06
N TYR A 46 -2.74 11.65 -5.57
CA TYR A 46 -2.40 11.81 -6.99
C TYR A 46 -1.14 11.05 -7.39
N ILE A 47 -0.15 10.92 -6.50
CA ILE A 47 1.06 10.15 -6.82
C ILE A 47 0.83 8.64 -6.79
N ARG A 48 -0.19 8.15 -6.06
CA ARG A 48 -0.45 6.71 -5.92
C ARG A 48 -0.72 6.02 -7.26
N PRO A 49 -1.61 6.52 -8.14
CA PRO A 49 -1.81 5.96 -9.48
C PRO A 49 -0.54 5.98 -10.35
N LEU A 50 0.37 6.94 -10.15
CA LEU A 50 1.60 7.01 -10.93
C LEU A 50 2.54 5.82 -10.66
N PHE A 51 2.44 5.20 -9.48
CA PHE A 51 3.20 3.98 -9.17
C PHE A 51 2.79 2.75 -9.97
N ILE A 52 1.64 2.79 -10.66
CA ILE A 52 1.24 1.73 -11.59
C ILE A 52 2.25 1.62 -12.73
N ILE A 53 2.80 2.75 -13.20
CA ILE A 53 3.76 2.78 -14.31
C ILE A 53 5.03 1.96 -13.99
N PRO A 54 5.76 2.22 -12.89
CA PRO A 54 6.93 1.41 -12.55
C PRO A 54 6.59 -0.04 -12.18
N ILE A 55 5.40 -0.35 -11.65
CA ILE A 55 4.97 -1.76 -11.47
C ILE A 55 4.88 -2.48 -12.81
N ILE A 56 4.23 -1.86 -13.81
CA ILE A 56 4.11 -2.43 -15.16
C ILE A 56 5.50 -2.60 -15.78
N LEU A 57 6.39 -1.60 -15.65
CA LEU A 57 7.76 -1.69 -16.16
C LEU A 57 8.55 -2.83 -15.48
N GLY A 58 8.37 -3.01 -14.17
CA GLY A 58 8.96 -4.12 -13.42
C GLY A 58 8.47 -5.48 -13.91
N ALA A 59 7.16 -5.60 -14.15
CA ALA A 59 6.55 -6.82 -14.69
C ALA A 59 7.06 -7.14 -16.11
N LEU A 60 7.10 -6.14 -17.01
CA LEU A 60 7.61 -6.29 -18.38
C LEU A 60 9.09 -6.71 -18.40
N LYS A 61 9.90 -6.16 -17.48
CA LYS A 61 11.33 -6.50 -17.34
C LYS A 61 11.58 -7.76 -16.51
N LYS A 62 10.54 -8.39 -15.95
CA LYS A 62 10.64 -9.51 -14.98
C LYS A 62 11.59 -9.16 -13.81
N SER A 63 11.55 -7.92 -13.34
CA SER A 63 12.35 -7.41 -12.22
C SER A 63 11.44 -7.20 -11.02
N TYR A 64 11.58 -8.08 -10.04
CA TYR A 64 10.81 -8.00 -8.80
C TYR A 64 11.34 -6.88 -7.90
N ALA A 65 12.62 -6.52 -8.01
CA ALA A 65 13.17 -5.36 -7.32
C ALA A 65 12.38 -4.09 -7.63
N ILE A 66 12.12 -3.80 -8.91
CA ILE A 66 11.36 -2.61 -9.32
C ILE A 66 9.94 -2.66 -8.73
N ILE A 67 9.30 -3.82 -8.76
CA ILE A 67 7.94 -4.01 -8.22
C ILE A 67 7.93 -3.74 -6.71
N PHE A 68 8.79 -4.38 -5.93
CA PHE A 68 8.80 -4.23 -4.46
C PHE A 68 9.27 -2.87 -3.98
N VAL A 69 10.24 -2.24 -4.67
CA VAL A 69 10.59 -0.83 -4.43
C VAL A 69 9.37 0.06 -4.63
N THR A 70 8.61 -0.18 -5.69
CA THR A 70 7.43 0.62 -6.00
C THR A 70 6.31 0.40 -4.99
N ILE A 71 6.08 -0.85 -4.56
CA ILE A 71 5.12 -1.17 -3.49
C ILE A 71 5.51 -0.45 -2.19
N PHE A 72 6.78 -0.45 -1.83
CA PHE A 72 7.28 0.29 -0.66
C PHE A 72 7.02 1.79 -0.79
N CYS A 73 7.30 2.38 -1.96
CA CYS A 73 7.00 3.78 -2.25
C CYS A 73 5.50 4.07 -2.14
N LEU A 74 4.64 3.18 -2.65
CA LEU A 74 3.19 3.29 -2.57
C LEU A 74 2.71 3.36 -1.11
N PHE A 75 3.18 2.46 -0.24
CA PHE A 75 2.80 2.49 1.17
C PHE A 75 3.35 3.72 1.91
N THR A 76 4.61 4.07 1.67
CA THR A 76 5.24 5.20 2.35
C THR A 76 4.74 6.57 1.87
N SER A 77 4.17 6.64 0.65
CA SER A 77 3.63 7.86 0.06
C SER A 77 2.59 8.59 0.93
N MET A 78 1.92 7.85 1.82
CA MET A 78 0.94 8.35 2.78
C MET A 78 1.47 9.52 3.62
N PHE A 79 2.77 9.53 3.92
CA PHE A 79 3.39 10.49 4.83
C PHE A 79 4.59 11.23 4.22
N TRP A 80 4.75 11.22 2.90
CA TRP A 80 5.78 12.00 2.20
C TRP A 80 5.50 13.51 2.23
N PHE A 81 4.23 13.88 2.27
CA PHE A 81 3.79 15.27 2.24
C PHE A 81 3.47 15.80 3.65
N PRO A 82 3.62 17.11 3.88
CA PRO A 82 3.28 17.71 5.16
C PRO A 82 1.77 17.69 5.40
N GLU A 83 1.41 17.83 6.67
CA GLU A 83 0.03 18.05 7.08
C GLU A 83 -0.58 19.26 6.33
N PRO A 84 -1.73 19.09 5.67
CA PRO A 84 -2.36 20.15 4.91
C PRO A 84 -2.93 21.24 5.85
N LYS A 85 -2.70 22.52 5.52
CA LYS A 85 -3.23 23.66 6.30
C LYS A 85 -4.76 23.83 6.20
N LYS A 86 -5.37 23.29 5.14
CA LYS A 86 -6.81 23.29 4.89
C LYS A 86 -7.19 21.93 4.32
N VAL A 87 -8.24 21.32 4.86
CA VAL A 87 -8.76 20.04 4.40
C VAL A 87 -10.22 20.21 4.01
N ASN A 88 -10.61 19.60 2.89
CA ASN A 88 -12.00 19.53 2.47
C ASN A 88 -12.78 18.56 3.38
N GLU A 89 -13.98 18.93 3.82
CA GLU A 89 -14.83 18.08 4.67
C GLU A 89 -15.07 16.68 4.10
N SER A 90 -15.15 16.54 2.77
CA SER A 90 -15.31 15.23 2.14
C SER A 90 -14.11 14.32 2.37
N VAL A 91 -12.89 14.88 2.39
CA VAL A 91 -11.66 14.12 2.68
C VAL A 91 -11.65 13.67 4.13
N ILE A 92 -12.09 14.53 5.06
CA ILE A 92 -12.21 14.18 6.48
C ILE A 92 -13.18 13.02 6.66
N LYS A 93 -14.40 13.12 6.10
CA LYS A 93 -15.41 12.05 6.19
C LYS A 93 -14.92 10.72 5.63
N PHE A 94 -14.22 10.75 4.49
CA PHE A 94 -13.64 9.56 3.88
C PHE A 94 -12.57 8.93 4.77
N LEU A 95 -11.66 9.75 5.31
CA LEU A 95 -10.56 9.28 6.14
C LEU A 95 -11.04 8.81 7.53
N ASP A 96 -12.07 9.43 8.11
CA ASP A 96 -12.70 8.92 9.33
C ASP A 96 -13.33 7.54 9.11
N PHE A 97 -14.01 7.35 7.97
CA PHE A 97 -14.50 6.04 7.55
C PHE A 97 -13.36 5.04 7.39
N GLU A 98 -12.28 5.39 6.67
CA GLU A 98 -11.12 4.51 6.47
C GLU A 98 -10.46 4.14 7.80
N LYS A 99 -10.24 5.12 8.69
CA LYS A 99 -9.66 4.88 10.01
C LYS A 99 -10.49 3.90 10.82
N ASN A 100 -11.81 4.11 10.85
CA ASN A 100 -12.75 3.23 11.53
C ASN A 100 -12.74 1.82 10.92
N TYR A 101 -12.73 1.73 9.58
CA TYR A 101 -12.61 0.45 8.89
C TYR A 101 -11.29 -0.26 9.23
N LEU A 102 -10.16 0.44 9.30
CA LEU A 102 -8.86 -0.17 9.60
C LEU A 102 -8.70 -0.61 11.06
N THR A 103 -9.29 0.10 12.01
CA THR A 103 -9.10 -0.16 13.46
C THR A 103 -10.17 -1.04 14.08
N ASN A 104 -11.37 -1.12 13.48
CA ASN A 104 -12.40 -2.03 13.95
C ASN A 104 -11.99 -3.50 13.81
N GLY A 105 -12.63 -4.38 14.58
CA GLY A 105 -12.43 -5.82 14.47
C GLY A 105 -12.87 -6.40 13.11
N TRP A 106 -12.83 -7.73 13.00
CA TRP A 106 -13.32 -8.45 11.82
C TRP A 106 -14.84 -8.43 11.78
N THR A 107 -15.39 -7.47 11.03
CA THR A 107 -16.82 -7.36 10.76
C THR A 107 -17.21 -8.22 9.56
N VAL A 108 -18.52 -8.47 9.40
CA VAL A 108 -19.06 -9.33 8.32
C VAL A 108 -18.69 -8.80 6.94
N ASP A 109 -18.73 -7.48 6.75
CA ASP A 109 -18.32 -6.80 5.51
C ASP A 109 -16.85 -7.08 5.16
N LYS A 110 -15.93 -7.03 6.13
CA LYS A 110 -14.52 -7.35 5.90
C LYS A 110 -14.30 -8.80 5.49
N ILE A 111 -15.01 -9.72 6.13
CA ILE A 111 -14.93 -11.16 5.81
C ILE A 111 -15.44 -11.39 4.38
N PHE A 112 -16.54 -10.74 4.02
CA PHE A 112 -17.08 -10.81 2.66
C PHE A 112 -16.09 -10.26 1.62
N VAL A 113 -15.49 -9.09 1.87
CA VAL A 113 -14.47 -8.50 0.98
C VAL A 113 -13.26 -9.42 0.85
N LEU A 114 -12.77 -9.98 1.96
CA LEU A 114 -11.66 -10.94 1.94
C LEU A 114 -11.99 -12.16 1.09
N LEU A 115 -13.18 -12.74 1.28
CA LEU A 115 -13.63 -13.90 0.49
C LEU A 115 -13.73 -13.56 -1.00
N ALA A 116 -14.28 -12.39 -1.34
CA ALA A 116 -14.37 -11.93 -2.72
C ALA A 116 -12.98 -11.80 -3.38
N ILE A 117 -12.00 -11.25 -2.65
CA ILE A 117 -10.61 -11.15 -3.12
C ILE A 117 -10.01 -12.54 -3.35
N LEU A 118 -10.16 -13.46 -2.39
CA LEU A 118 -9.64 -14.83 -2.51
C LEU A 118 -10.27 -15.57 -3.71
N LEU A 119 -11.59 -15.48 -3.85
CA LEU A 119 -12.31 -16.08 -4.98
C LEU A 119 -11.89 -15.48 -6.32
N PHE A 120 -11.68 -14.16 -6.40
CA PHE A 120 -11.20 -13.51 -7.62
C PHE A 120 -9.83 -14.03 -8.06
N PHE A 121 -8.89 -14.17 -7.12
CA PHE A 121 -7.56 -14.72 -7.44
C PHE A 121 -7.61 -16.21 -7.77
N LEU A 122 -8.39 -17.02 -7.04
CA LEU A 122 -8.59 -18.43 -7.36
C LEU A 122 -9.18 -18.62 -8.76
N PHE A 123 -10.20 -17.84 -9.08
CA PHE A 123 -10.80 -17.82 -10.42
C PHE A 123 -9.78 -17.43 -11.48
N THR A 124 -8.97 -16.39 -11.24
CA THR A 124 -7.97 -15.95 -12.21
C THR A 124 -6.88 -17.02 -12.42
N LEU A 125 -6.42 -17.69 -11.37
CA LEU A 125 -5.46 -18.79 -11.46
C LEU A 125 -6.03 -19.99 -12.23
N TYR A 126 -7.29 -20.35 -11.98
CA TYR A 126 -7.96 -21.44 -12.69
C TYR A 126 -8.11 -21.18 -14.19
N ASN A 127 -8.32 -19.93 -14.61
CA ASN A 127 -8.47 -19.56 -16.02
C ASN A 127 -7.14 -19.18 -16.72
N LEU A 128 -6.02 -19.21 -16.00
CA LEU A 128 -4.67 -18.96 -16.55
C LEU A 128 -3.97 -20.23 -17.05
N GLU A 129 -4.55 -21.41 -16.79
CA GLU A 129 -4.21 -22.70 -17.43
C GLU A 129 -4.98 -22.89 -18.74
#